data_AF-A0A2S9G2T2-F1
#
_entry.id   AF-A0A2S9G2T2-F1
#
_cell.length_a   1.000
_cell.length_b   1.000
_cell.length_c   1.000
_cell.angle_alpha   90.00
_cell.angle_beta   90.00
_cell.angle_gamma   90.00
#
_symmetry.space_group_name_H-M   'P 1'
#
loop_
_entity.id
_entity.type
_entity.pdbx_description
1 polymer ?
#
loop_
_entity_poly.entity_id
_entity_poly.type
_entity_poly.pdbx_seq_one_letter_code
_entity_poly.pdbx_strand_id
1 'polypeptide(L)'
;PGNSSASFVVSDNWGSGFTGAVTVTAGSSGLNGWTVAFDTPAQISNIWNAEIVSRVGTRYVVRNVAYNANVAAGQTVTFGFQAT
;
A
#
# COMPACT_ATOMS: atom_id res chain seq x y z
N PRO A 1 -21.83 -7.16 -3.53
CA PRO A 1 -20.83 -6.41 -2.72
C PRO A 1 -19.63 -6.00 -3.59
N GLY A 2 -19.44 -4.71 -3.85
CA GLY A 2 -18.23 -4.23 -4.51
C GLY A 2 -17.11 -4.22 -3.49
N ASN A 3 -16.27 -5.26 -3.49
CA ASN A 3 -15.16 -5.38 -2.55
C ASN A 3 -14.02 -4.43 -2.96
N SER A 4 -13.31 -3.88 -1.97
CA SER A 4 -12.07 -3.15 -2.22
C SER A 4 -10.97 -4.11 -2.70
N SER A 5 -10.03 -3.61 -3.50
CA SER A 5 -8.91 -4.39 -4.03
C SER A 5 -7.59 -3.63 -3.91
N ALA A 6 -6.47 -4.34 -4.01
CA ALA A 6 -5.14 -3.75 -4.07
C ALA A 6 -4.33 -4.41 -5.19
N SER A 7 -3.61 -3.62 -5.98
CA SER A 7 -2.68 -4.08 -7.00
C SER A 7 -1.27 -3.57 -6.71
N PHE A 8 -0.26 -4.37 -7.02
CA PHE A 8 1.14 -4.05 -6.79
C PHE A 8 1.90 -4.06 -8.11
N VAL A 9 2.73 -3.05 -8.33
CA VAL A 9 3.66 -2.96 -9.46
C VAL A 9 5.04 -2.54 -8.97
N VAL A 10 6.09 -3.07 -9.58
CA VAL A 10 7.45 -2.58 -9.40
C VAL A 10 7.67 -1.45 -10.39
N SER A 11 7.85 -0.22 -9.88
CA SER A 11 8.02 0.97 -10.70
C SER A 11 9.46 1.16 -11.19
N ASP A 12 10.43 0.76 -10.36
CA ASP A 12 11.86 0.81 -10.68
C ASP A 12 12.59 -0.30 -9.93
N ASN A 13 13.64 -0.86 -10.53
CA ASN A 13 14.46 -1.91 -9.93
C ASN A 13 15.90 -1.79 -10.44
N TRP A 14 16.84 -1.58 -9.51
CA TRP A 14 18.27 -1.42 -9.80
C TRP A 14 19.11 -2.61 -9.27
N GLY A 15 18.48 -3.75 -9.01
CA GLY A 15 19.12 -5.02 -8.65
C GLY A 15 19.37 -5.19 -7.15
N SER A 16 19.97 -4.19 -6.48
CA SER A 16 20.16 -4.20 -5.03
C SER A 16 18.97 -3.64 -4.23
N GLY A 17 17.95 -3.14 -4.93
CA GLY A 17 16.71 -2.64 -4.36
C GLY A 17 15.72 -2.27 -5.45
N PHE A 18 14.48 -1.97 -5.03
CA PHE A 18 13.40 -1.61 -5.93
C PHE A 18 12.44 -0.60 -5.30
N THR A 19 11.71 0.10 -6.15
CA THR A 19 10.56 0.91 -5.77
C THR A 19 9.28 0.19 -6.17
N GLY A 20 8.42 -0.06 -5.19
CA GLY A 20 7.09 -0.62 -5.35
C GLY A 20 6.01 0.44 -5.27
N ALA A 21 4.97 0.31 -6.09
CA ALA A 21 3.75 1.09 -6.00
C ALA A 21 2.55 0.16 -5.77
N VAL A 22 1.71 0.50 -4.80
CA VAL A 22 0.49 -0.23 -4.47
C VAL A 22 -0.70 0.69 -4.67
N THR A 23 -1.64 0.26 -5.49
CA THR A 23 -2.89 0.98 -5.76
C THR A 23 -4.04 0.27 -5.07
N VAL A 24 -4.71 0.96 -4.16
CA VAL A 24 -5.92 0.50 -3.47
C VAL A 24 -7.13 1.07 -4.18
N THR A 25 -8.05 0.21 -4.59
CA THR A 25 -9.33 0.58 -5.19
C THR A 25 -10.43 0.40 -4.16
N ALA A 26 -11.17 1.47 -3.89
CA ALA A 26 -12.31 1.41 -3.00
C ALA A 26 -13.48 0.67 -3.65
N GLY A 27 -14.14 -0.17 -2.84
CA GLY A 27 -15.38 -0.81 -3.21
C GLY A 27 -16.55 0.16 -3.39
N SER A 28 -17.77 -0.39 -3.50
CA SER A 28 -18.99 0.40 -3.76
C SER A 28 -19.38 1.36 -2.63
N SER A 29 -18.81 1.20 -1.43
CA SER A 29 -19.10 2.04 -0.25
C SER A 29 -18.03 3.10 0.02
N GLY A 30 -16.98 3.16 -0.81
CA GLY A 30 -15.80 3.96 -0.48
C GLY A 30 -14.97 3.37 0.66
N LEU A 31 -13.93 4.09 1.06
CA LEU A 31 -13.08 3.79 2.22
C LEU A 31 -12.97 5.04 3.10
N ASN A 32 -13.03 4.84 4.41
CA ASN A 32 -12.81 5.90 5.40
C ASN A 32 -11.73 5.44 6.37
N GLY A 33 -10.49 5.54 5.89
CA GLY A 33 -9.35 4.80 6.38
C GLY A 33 -9.16 3.49 5.62
N TRP A 34 -7.91 3.14 5.33
CA TRP A 34 -7.56 1.88 4.69
C TRP A 34 -6.30 1.28 5.28
N THR A 35 -6.23 -0.04 5.25
CA THR A 35 -5.09 -0.82 5.72
C THR A 35 -4.82 -1.91 4.71
N VAL A 36 -3.56 -2.04 4.32
CA VAL A 36 -3.08 -3.10 3.41
C VAL A 36 -2.11 -3.96 4.19
N ALA A 37 -2.31 -5.27 4.12
CA ALA A 37 -1.43 -6.23 4.76
C ALA A 37 -0.93 -7.25 3.74
N PHE A 38 0.39 -7.33 3.60
CA PHE A 38 1.05 -8.15 2.59
C PHE A 38 2.32 -8.79 3.16
N ASP A 39 2.74 -9.87 2.53
CA ASP A 39 3.94 -10.61 2.90
C ASP A 39 5.03 -10.34 1.89
N THR A 40 6.20 -9.92 2.36
CA THR A 40 7.39 -9.74 1.53
C THR A 40 8.65 -10.12 2.29
N PRO A 41 9.60 -10.83 1.67
CA PRO A 41 10.93 -11.03 2.25
C PRO A 41 11.78 -9.75 2.19
N ALA A 42 11.45 -8.81 1.30
CA ALA A 42 12.20 -7.57 1.13
C ALA A 42 12.00 -6.63 2.32
N GLN A 43 13.05 -5.91 2.68
CA GLN A 43 13.00 -4.94 3.76
C GLN A 43 12.64 -3.56 3.22
N ILE A 44 11.48 -3.03 3.63
CA ILE A 44 11.09 -1.65 3.32
C ILE A 44 12.02 -0.67 4.05
N SER A 45 12.73 0.15 3.29
CA SER A 45 13.65 1.18 3.79
C SER A 45 13.03 2.58 3.81
N ASN A 46 12.08 2.86 2.91
CA ASN A 46 11.35 4.12 2.86
C ASN A 46 9.91 3.89 2.37
N ILE A 47 8.96 4.70 2.81
CA ILE A 47 7.55 4.62 2.41
C ILE A 47 6.94 6.03 2.32
N TRP A 48 6.05 6.26 1.37
CA TRP A 48 5.35 7.53 1.20
C TRP A 48 3.87 7.30 0.87
N ASN A 49 3.04 8.29 1.18
CA ASN A 49 1.58 8.22 1.13
C ASN A 49 0.98 7.08 2.00
N ALA A 50 1.76 6.50 2.91
CA ALA A 50 1.35 5.44 3.83
C ALA A 50 2.32 5.37 5.02
N GLU A 51 1.88 4.71 6.10
CA GLU A 51 2.66 4.44 7.30
C GLU A 51 2.71 2.93 7.58
N ILE A 52 3.88 2.42 7.99
CA ILE A 52 4.01 1.04 8.48
C ILE A 52 3.47 0.99 9.91
N VAL A 53 2.43 0.20 10.13
CA VAL A 53 1.82 -0.04 11.45
C VAL A 53 2.58 -1.12 12.20
N SER A 54 2.93 -2.22 11.51
CA SER A 54 3.65 -3.34 12.12
C SER A 54 4.36 -4.18 11.07
N ARG A 55 5.44 -4.84 11.49
CA ARG A 55 6.11 -5.91 10.75
C ARG A 55 6.32 -7.11 11.66
N VAL A 56 5.80 -8.28 11.30
CA VAL A 56 6.02 -9.54 12.01
C VAL A 56 6.53 -10.58 11.02
N GLY A 57 7.80 -10.97 11.14
CA GLY A 57 8.47 -11.78 10.13
C GLY A 57 8.47 -11.07 8.76
N THR A 58 7.85 -11.70 7.76
CA THR A 58 7.67 -11.14 6.41
C THR A 58 6.37 -10.36 6.24
N ARG A 59 5.48 -10.38 7.23
CA ARG A 59 4.17 -9.71 7.14
C ARG A 59 4.28 -8.25 7.51
N TYR A 60 3.97 -7.38 6.56
CA TYR A 60 3.82 -5.94 6.75
C TYR A 60 2.35 -5.56 6.83
N VAL A 61 2.03 -4.64 7.74
CA VAL A 61 0.73 -3.96 7.80
C VAL A 61 0.99 -2.47 7.62
N VAL A 62 0.39 -1.88 6.61
CA VAL A 62 0.50 -0.46 6.28
C VAL A 62 -0.87 0.20 6.26
N ARG A 63 -0.94 1.48 6.61
CA ARG A 63 -2.18 2.26 6.59
C ARG A 63 -2.01 3.58 5.87
N ASN A 64 -3.14 4.19 5.56
CA ASN A 64 -3.20 5.54 5.00
C ASN A 64 -2.56 6.58 5.92
N VAL A 65 -2.08 7.67 5.32
CA VAL A 65 -1.80 8.94 6.03
C VAL A 65 -3.08 9.78 6.10
N ALA A 66 -3.09 10.85 6.89
CA ALA A 66 -4.31 11.61 7.16
C ALA A 66 -5.01 12.14 5.90
N TYR A 67 -4.27 12.68 4.93
CA TYR A 67 -4.85 13.34 3.75
C TYR A 67 -5.41 12.35 2.71
N ASN A 68 -5.04 11.07 2.76
CA ASN A 68 -5.48 10.07 1.78
C ASN A 68 -6.31 8.94 2.41
N ALA A 69 -6.87 9.19 3.60
CA ALA A 69 -7.73 8.26 4.32
C ALA A 69 -9.05 7.99 3.61
N ASN A 70 -9.65 9.03 3.05
CA ASN A 70 -10.95 8.97 2.39
C ASN A 70 -10.76 8.68 0.91
N VAL A 71 -11.36 7.57 0.44
CA VAL A 71 -11.38 7.19 -0.98
C VAL A 71 -12.84 6.97 -1.36
N ALA A 72 -13.36 7.81 -2.26
CA ALA A 72 -14.74 7.67 -2.70
C ALA A 72 -14.99 6.33 -3.41
N ALA A 73 -16.24 5.91 -3.49
CA ALA A 73 -16.62 4.63 -4.11
C ALA A 73 -16.06 4.50 -5.54
N GLY A 74 -15.41 3.37 -5.83
CA GLY A 74 -14.79 3.10 -7.12
C GLY A 74 -13.55 3.95 -7.44
N GLN A 75 -13.12 4.85 -6.55
CA GLN A 75 -11.89 5.60 -6.70
C GLN A 75 -10.68 4.82 -6.19
N THR A 76 -9.49 5.30 -6.53
CA THR A 76 -8.23 4.69 -6.16
C THR A 76 -7.33 5.64 -5.38
N VAL A 77 -6.43 5.05 -4.60
CA VAL A 77 -5.33 5.75 -3.94
C VAL A 77 -4.08 4.91 -4.11
N THR A 78 -2.93 5.56 -4.30
CA THR A 78 -1.66 4.88 -4.50
C THR A 78 -0.66 5.31 -3.43
N PHE A 79 -0.01 4.32 -2.83
CA PHE A 79 1.18 4.53 -2.00
C PHE A 79 2.38 3.82 -2.61
N GLY A 80 3.57 4.28 -2.25
CA GLY A 80 4.81 3.71 -2.74
C GLY A 80 5.79 3.46 -1.63
N PHE A 81 6.73 2.55 -1.88
CA PHE A 81 7.79 2.22 -0.95
C PHE A 81 9.06 1.83 -1.70
N GLN A 82 10.19 2.04 -1.04
CA GLN A 82 11.48 1.54 -1.45
C GLN A 82 11.85 0.34 -0.56
N ALA A 83 12.37 -0.72 -1.18
CA ALA A 83 12.77 -1.93 -0.48
C ALA A 83 14.07 -2.53 -1.05
N THR A 84 14.76 -3.30 -0.22
CA THR A 84 15.99 -4.05 -0.55
C THR A 84 15.84 -5.50 -0.13
#